data_AF-A0A7L5JNR0-F1
#
_entry.id   AF-A0A7L5JNR0-F1
#
_cell.length_a   1.000
_cell.length_b   1.000
_cell.length_c   1.000
_cell.angle_alpha   90.00
_cell.angle_beta   90.00
_cell.angle_gamma   90.00
#
_symmetry.space_group_name_H-M   'P 1'
#
loop_
_entity.id
_entity.type
_entity.pdbx_description
1 polymer ?
#
loop_
_entity_poly.entity_id
_entity_poly.type
_entity_poly.pdbx_seq_one_letter_code
_entity_poly.pdbx_strand_id
1 'polypeptide(L)' 'MSITNVSKITKQLVLLRLINSGESLEDASSKAGLSIKLSKNYLNIK' A
#
# COMPACT_ATOMS: atom_id res chain seq x y z
N MET A 1 -1.01 16.71 14.15
CA MET A 1 -0.71 15.52 13.32
C MET A 1 -1.94 14.62 13.35
N SER A 2 -2.73 14.59 12.28
CA SER A 2 -4.06 13.97 12.33
C SER A 2 -3.99 12.45 12.23
N ILE A 3 -4.81 11.74 13.01
CA ILE A 3 -4.94 10.27 13.06
C ILE A 3 -5.09 9.66 11.64
N THR A 4 -5.74 10.41 10.74
CA THR A 4 -5.95 10.06 9.33
C THR A 4 -4.63 9.88 8.55
N ASN A 5 -3.60 10.67 8.83
CA ASN A 5 -2.30 10.57 8.15
C ASN A 5 -1.51 9.35 8.63
N VAL A 6 -1.61 8.99 9.91
CA VAL A 6 -0.96 7.79 10.49
C VAL A 6 -1.51 6.52 9.84
N SER A 7 -2.83 6.44 9.65
CA SER A 7 -3.48 5.35 8.94
C SER A 7 -2.96 5.20 7.50
N LYS A 8 -2.78 6.32 6.79
CA LYS A 8 -2.26 6.32 5.41
C LYS A 8 -0.82 5.81 5.32
N ILE A 9 0.06 6.28 6.20
CA ILE A 9 1.48 5.85 6.26
C ILE A 9 1.58 4.36 6.61
N THR A 10 0.76 3.89 7.56
CA THR A 10 0.75 2.48 7.97
C THR A 10 0.36 1.58 6.81
N LYS A 11 -0.71 1.92 6.06
CA LYS A 11 -1.13 1.15 4.88
C LYS A 11 -0.06 1.11 3.79
N GLN A 12 0.63 2.23 3.59
CA GLN A 12 1.74 2.35 2.64
C GLN A 12 2.94 1.46 3.02
N LEU A 13 3.32 1.45 4.30
CA LEU A 13 4.37 0.57 4.81
C LEU A 13 4.01 -0.91 4.68
N VAL A 14 2.76 -1.28 4.95
CA VAL A 14 2.27 -2.66 4.77
C VAL A 14 2.34 -3.07 3.30
N LEU A 15 1.87 -2.22 2.39
CA LEU A 15 1.96 -2.46 0.95
C LEU A 15 3.41 -2.67 0.49
N LEU A 16 4.33 -1.80 0.90
CA LEU A 16 5.76 -1.90 0.55
C LEU A 16 6.38 -3.21 1.07
N ARG A 17 6.03 -3.62 2.31
CA ARG A 17 6.46 -4.89 2.88
C ARG A 17 5.99 -6.09 2.08
N LEU A 18 4.71 -6.11 1.69
CA LEU A 18 4.12 -7.23 0.95
C LEU A 18 4.73 -7.37 -0.46
N ILE A 19 4.92 -6.25 -1.16
CA ILE A 19 5.60 -6.22 -2.46
C ILE A 19 7.05 -6.72 -2.32
N ASN A 20 7.79 -6.26 -1.32
CA ASN A 20 9.16 -6.71 -1.07
C ASN A 20 9.25 -8.19 -0.66
N SER A 21 8.18 -8.75 -0.09
CA SER A 21 8.06 -10.19 0.17
C SER A 21 7.76 -11.01 -1.10
N GLY A 22 7.59 -10.37 -2.26
CA GLY A 22 7.31 -11.03 -3.54
C GLY A 22 5.82 -11.24 -3.82
N GLU A 23 4.91 -10.60 -3.06
CA GLU A 23 3.49 -10.68 -3.37
C GLU A 23 3.10 -9.82 -4.58
N SER A 24 2.09 -10.29 -5.31
CA SER A 24 1.46 -9.55 -6.39
C SER A 24 0.85 -8.24 -5.89
N LEU A 25 0.88 -7.21 -6.74
CA LEU A 25 0.31 -5.90 -6.43
C LEU A 25 -1.16 -5.98 -5.98
N GLU A 26 -1.96 -6.86 -6.59
CA GLU A 26 -3.38 -7.04 -6.23
C GLU A 26 -3.55 -7.58 -4.81
N ASP A 27 -2.86 -8.68 -4.48
CA ASP A 27 -2.86 -9.28 -3.14
C ASP A 27 -2.34 -8.31 -2.09
N ALA A 28 -1.20 -7.66 -2.38
CA ALA A 28 -0.59 -6.69 -1.49
C ALA A 28 -1.52 -5.49 -1.24
N SER A 29 -2.22 -5.01 -2.26
CA SER A 29 -3.21 -3.92 -2.15
C SER A 29 -4.40 -4.33 -1.30
N SER A 30 -4.94 -5.52 -1.57
CA SER A 30 -6.08 -6.08 -0.84
C SER A 30 -5.76 -6.21 0.65
N LYS A 31 -4.61 -6.81 0.98
CA LYS A 31 -4.14 -6.99 2.37
C LYS A 31 -3.76 -5.69 3.06
N ALA A 32 -3.25 -4.70 2.33
CA ALA A 32 -2.98 -3.36 2.87
C ALA A 32 -4.25 -2.50 3.04
N GLY A 33 -5.42 -2.98 2.58
CA GLY A 33 -6.67 -2.21 2.60
C GLY A 33 -6.58 -0.94 1.76
N LEU A 34 -5.89 -1.05 0.61
CA LEU A 34 -5.71 0.00 -0.40
C LEU A 34 -6.31 -0.47 -1.72
N SER A 35 -6.88 0.46 -2.49
CA SER A 35 -7.27 0.15 -3.86
C SER A 35 -6.03 0.04 -4.74
N ILE A 36 -6.06 -0.86 -5.72
CA ILE A 36 -4.96 -1.07 -6.68
C ILE A 36 -4.51 0.26 -7.30
N LYS A 37 -5.44 1.16 -7.62
CA LYS A 37 -5.14 2.49 -8.16
C LYS A 37 -4.28 3.33 -7.19
N LEU A 38 -4.62 3.33 -5.90
CA LEU A 38 -3.83 4.03 -4.88
C LEU A 38 -2.48 3.37 -4.67
N SER A 39 -2.43 2.03 -4.70
CA SER A 39 -1.18 1.28 -4.59
C SER A 39 -0.23 1.53 -5.75
N LYS A 40 -0.73 1.55 -6.99
CA LYS A 40 0.05 1.93 -8.19
C LYS A 40 0.58 3.35 -8.08
N ASN A 41 -0.28 4.28 -7.66
CA ASN A 41 0.11 5.68 -7.47
C ASN A 41 1.17 5.84 -6.37
N TYR A 42 1.08 5.05 -5.29
CA TYR A 42 2.05 5.07 -4.20
C TYR A 42 3.40 4.47 -4.61
N LEU A 43 3.38 3.32 -5.29
CA LEU A 43 4.58 2.65 -5.79
C LEU A 43 5.15 3.33 -7.04
N ASN A 44 4.46 4.36 -7.56
CA ASN A 44 4.79 5.07 -8.79
C ASN A 44 5.02 4.12 -9.99
N ILE A 45 4.31 2.99 -10.01
CA ILE A 45 4.39 2.00 -11.08
C ILE A 45 3.50 2.51 -12.21
N LYS A 46 4.14 2.92 -13.31
CA LYS A 46 3.50 3.47 -14.51
C LYS A 46 2.83 2.39 -15.34
#